data_AF-A0AAD2JM42-F1
#
_entry.id   AF-A0AAD2JM42-F1
#
_cell.length_a   1.000
_cell.length_b   1.000
_cell.length_c   1.000
_cell.angle_alpha   90.00
_cell.angle_beta   90.00
_cell.angle_gamma   90.00
#
_symmetry.space_group_name_H-M   'P 1'
#
loop_
_entity.id
_entity.type
_entity.pdbx_description
1 polymer ?
#
loop_
_entity_poly.entity_id
_entity_poly.type
_entity_poly.pdbx_seq_one_letter_code
_entity_poly.pdbx_strand_id
1 'polypeptide(L)'
;MMTNNKTTQTLMASLISLVFLGMLQNVQSFQPVIGLGNSRPGILDEMTSSLFAGVVAPVREPTIIGDDLLIEDEEDDYDELVDGLTEKLEAMEGLWFSDDFYGKHGREWVQVSTRLVGASATSVMVAVKVTGDPHVPAGCVTWQTDSWPTEGGPSVSAQIQTRADPQDPDGFSWLPGELKLINQKQIILSCSHGPGLASTGTFHRQEEDDDEDSFA
;
A
#
# COMPACT_ATOMS: atom_id res chain seq x y z
N MET A 1 42.01 21.98 -16.08
CA MET A 1 41.55 21.97 -14.67
C MET A 1 40.07 21.60 -14.70
N MET A 2 39.76 20.30 -14.54
CA MET A 2 38.39 19.81 -14.40
C MET A 2 38.20 19.48 -12.92
N THR A 3 37.26 20.17 -12.28
CA THR A 3 36.92 19.97 -10.87
C THR A 3 35.95 18.79 -10.73
N ASN A 4 36.30 17.86 -9.85
CA ASN A 4 35.59 16.61 -9.60
C ASN A 4 34.21 16.85 -8.97
N ASN A 5 33.13 16.48 -9.70
CA ASN A 5 31.74 16.47 -9.22
C ASN A 5 31.35 15.17 -8.46
N LYS A 6 32.30 14.26 -8.22
CA LYS A 6 32.03 12.91 -7.66
C LYS A 6 31.49 12.91 -6.23
N THR A 7 31.71 13.96 -5.45
CA THR A 7 31.34 13.97 -4.01
C THR A 7 29.85 14.20 -3.77
N THR A 8 29.12 14.78 -4.73
CA THR A 8 27.70 15.14 -4.56
C THR A 8 26.73 13.99 -4.84
N GLN A 9 27.08 13.00 -5.67
CA GLN A 9 26.17 11.91 -6.05
C GLN A 9 26.11 10.79 -5.01
N THR A 10 27.23 10.40 -4.40
CA THR A 10 27.25 9.35 -3.36
C THR A 10 26.47 9.75 -2.10
N LEU A 11 26.35 11.05 -1.82
CA LEU A 11 25.54 11.55 -0.70
C LEU A 11 24.03 11.37 -0.94
N MET A 12 23.54 11.42 -2.19
CA MET A 12 22.12 11.28 -2.49
C MET A 12 21.61 9.84 -2.34
N ALA A 13 22.36 8.84 -2.81
CA ALA A 13 21.98 7.43 -2.69
C ALA A 13 21.97 6.94 -1.23
N SER A 14 22.93 7.40 -0.41
CA SER A 14 22.98 7.06 1.02
C SER A 14 21.88 7.77 1.84
N LEU A 15 21.46 8.98 1.43
CA LEU A 15 20.34 9.69 2.05
C LEU A 15 18.99 9.01 1.77
N ILE A 16 18.78 8.46 0.57
CA ILE A 16 17.55 7.71 0.25
C ILE A 16 17.47 6.47 1.15
N SER A 17 18.53 5.67 1.26
CA SER A 17 18.53 4.46 2.09
C SER A 17 18.36 4.73 3.60
N LEU A 18 18.91 5.83 4.13
CA LEU A 18 18.68 6.22 5.54
C LEU A 18 17.29 6.81 5.81
N VAL A 19 16.68 7.48 4.83
CA VAL A 19 15.28 7.93 4.93
C VAL A 19 14.32 6.73 4.92
N PHE A 20 14.63 5.67 4.16
CA PHE A 20 13.87 4.42 4.16
C PHE A 20 13.82 3.74 5.53
N LEU A 21 14.93 3.70 6.26
CA LEU A 21 14.96 3.07 7.59
C LEU A 21 14.32 3.96 8.68
N GLY A 22 14.37 5.28 8.53
CA GLY A 22 13.76 6.23 9.46
C GLY A 22 12.24 6.39 9.30
N MET A 23 11.72 6.32 8.08
CA MET A 23 10.28 6.47 7.80
C MET A 23 9.47 5.24 8.21
N LEU A 24 10.06 4.03 8.16
CA LEU A 24 9.39 2.80 8.62
C LEU A 24 9.22 2.73 10.14
N GLN A 25 10.06 3.44 10.92
CA GLN A 25 9.95 3.45 12.40
C GLN A 25 8.94 4.46 12.95
N ASN A 26 8.41 5.35 12.11
CA ASN A 26 7.46 6.39 12.52
C ASN A 26 6.06 6.21 11.91
N VAL A 27 5.75 5.01 11.44
CA VAL A 27 4.36 4.58 11.27
C VAL A 27 3.79 4.35 12.67
N GLN A 28 3.46 5.44 13.37
CA GLN A 28 2.64 5.38 14.57
C GLN A 28 1.42 4.53 14.21
N SER A 29 1.15 3.55 15.06
CA SER A 29 0.03 2.61 14.99
C SER A 29 -1.20 3.21 14.28
N PHE A 30 -1.33 2.93 12.99
CA PHE A 30 -2.56 3.23 12.28
C PHE A 30 -3.61 2.30 12.86
N GLN A 31 -4.51 2.87 13.66
CA GLN A 31 -5.72 2.17 14.05
C GLN A 31 -6.47 1.83 12.76
N PRO A 32 -6.87 0.57 12.53
CA PRO A 32 -7.75 0.27 11.41
C PRO A 32 -8.99 1.14 11.58
N VAL A 33 -9.24 2.03 10.62
CA VAL A 33 -10.50 2.78 10.54
C VAL A 33 -11.55 1.75 10.11
N ILE A 34 -12.06 1.00 11.08
CA ILE A 34 -13.28 0.22 10.93
C ILE A 34 -14.37 1.27 10.74
N GLY A 35 -14.80 1.47 9.50
CA GLY A 35 -15.93 2.33 9.17
C GLY A 35 -17.19 1.85 9.90
N LEU A 36 -17.44 2.41 11.08
CA LEU A 36 -18.70 2.26 11.78
C LEU A 36 -19.74 3.05 10.99
N GLY A 37 -20.55 2.31 10.23
CA GLY A 37 -21.69 2.85 9.51
C GLY A 37 -22.59 3.69 10.42
N ASN A 38 -22.97 4.86 9.91
CA ASN A 38 -23.96 5.75 10.49
C ASN A 38 -25.24 4.99 10.88
N SER A 39 -25.40 4.74 12.18
CA SER A 39 -26.64 4.25 12.77
C SER A 39 -27.26 5.37 13.59
N ARG A 40 -28.47 5.77 13.19
CA ARG A 40 -29.33 6.79 13.81
C ARG A 40 -29.48 6.63 15.33
N PRO A 41 -29.67 7.72 16.09
CA PRO A 41 -30.07 7.63 17.49
C PRO A 41 -31.58 7.39 17.60
N GLY A 42 -31.97 6.21 18.07
CA GLY A 42 -33.29 5.91 18.61
C GLY A 42 -33.07 4.96 19.79
N ILE A 43 -33.02 5.49 21.02
CA ILE A 43 -34.11 5.41 22.01
C ILE A 43 -34.53 3.96 22.31
N LEU A 44 -34.13 3.53 23.52
CA LEU A 44 -34.65 2.45 24.38
C LEU A 44 -34.61 1.02 23.80
N ASP A 45 -33.76 0.17 24.38
CA ASP A 45 -34.27 -0.76 25.40
C ASP A 45 -33.12 -1.40 26.19
N GLU A 46 -33.19 -1.27 27.52
CA GLU A 46 -32.44 -2.09 28.45
C GLU A 46 -33.07 -3.49 28.43
N MET A 47 -32.42 -4.48 27.82
CA MET A 47 -32.61 -5.89 28.20
C MET A 47 -31.64 -6.79 27.41
N THR A 48 -30.78 -7.49 28.16
CA THR A 48 -30.20 -8.83 27.91
C THR A 48 -28.74 -8.91 28.36
N SER A 49 -28.53 -8.68 29.65
CA SER A 49 -27.46 -9.35 30.38
C SER A 49 -27.89 -10.81 30.60
N SER A 50 -26.97 -11.77 30.47
CA SER A 50 -27.11 -13.22 30.71
C SER A 50 -27.51 -14.10 29.52
N LEU A 51 -26.53 -14.59 28.74
CA LEU A 51 -26.69 -15.82 27.95
C LEU A 51 -25.38 -16.57 27.58
N PHE A 52 -24.29 -16.38 28.34
CA PHE A 52 -23.08 -17.21 28.20
C PHE A 52 -22.66 -17.81 29.55
N ALA A 53 -23.60 -18.53 30.18
CA ALA A 53 -23.27 -19.47 31.25
C ALA A 53 -23.15 -20.87 30.64
N GLY A 54 -21.93 -21.40 30.59
CA GLY A 54 -21.69 -22.84 30.76
C GLY A 54 -21.75 -23.75 29.53
N VAL A 55 -21.16 -23.38 28.40
CA VAL A 55 -20.76 -24.42 27.43
C VAL A 55 -19.43 -25.00 27.90
N VAL A 56 -19.50 -26.16 28.55
CA VAL A 56 -18.34 -26.98 28.90
C VAL A 56 -17.63 -27.35 27.59
N ALA A 57 -16.40 -26.88 27.42
CA ALA A 57 -15.58 -27.22 26.26
C ALA A 57 -15.45 -28.75 26.18
N PRO A 58 -15.71 -29.37 25.01
CA PRO A 58 -15.54 -30.81 24.86
C PRO A 58 -14.08 -31.16 25.13
N VAL A 59 -13.88 -32.10 26.05
CA VAL A 59 -12.57 -32.68 26.36
C VAL A 59 -12.03 -33.29 25.06
N ARG A 60 -11.09 -32.61 24.41
CA ARG A 60 -10.38 -33.15 23.25
C ARG A 60 -9.39 -34.19 23.75
N GLU A 61 -9.63 -35.44 23.42
CA GLU A 61 -8.61 -36.47 23.59
C GLU A 61 -7.38 -36.12 22.74
N PRO A 62 -6.16 -36.30 23.26
CA PRO A 62 -4.95 -36.05 22.50
C PRO A 62 -4.94 -36.98 21.29
N THR A 63 -5.09 -36.40 20.10
CA THR A 63 -4.88 -37.11 18.85
C THR A 63 -3.41 -37.50 18.81
N ILE A 64 -3.14 -38.78 19.05
CA ILE A 64 -1.83 -39.39 18.80
C ILE A 64 -1.67 -39.40 17.29
N ILE A 65 -0.98 -38.39 16.76
CA ILE A 65 -0.56 -38.36 15.36
C ILE A 65 0.47 -39.48 15.24
N GLY A 66 0.11 -40.55 14.53
CA GLY A 66 1.05 -41.62 14.21
C GLY A 66 2.16 -41.07 13.32
N ASP A 67 3.40 -41.26 13.77
CA ASP A 67 4.67 -40.88 13.14
C ASP A 67 4.99 -41.70 11.86
N ASP A 68 3.98 -42.11 11.11
CA ASP A 68 4.15 -43.04 10.00
C ASP A 68 3.45 -42.47 8.79
N LEU A 69 4.22 -41.78 7.95
CA LEU A 69 4.14 -41.67 6.49
C LEU A 69 5.05 -40.50 6.07
N LEU A 70 6.36 -40.76 6.06
CA LEU A 70 7.32 -39.97 5.29
C LEU A 70 6.99 -40.19 3.80
N ILE A 71 6.16 -39.30 3.26
CA ILE A 71 6.01 -39.13 1.81
C ILE A 71 7.23 -38.32 1.39
N GLU A 72 8.34 -39.02 1.18
CA GLU A 72 9.46 -38.52 0.39
C GLU A 72 8.99 -38.52 -1.08
N ASP A 73 9.37 -37.52 -1.85
CA ASP A 73 9.17 -37.38 -3.32
C ASP A 73 8.05 -36.43 -3.79
N GLU A 74 8.08 -35.15 -3.39
CA GLU A 74 7.45 -34.04 -4.14
C GLU A 74 7.96 -32.65 -3.63
N GLU A 75 9.28 -32.46 -3.56
CA GLU A 75 9.89 -31.19 -3.05
C GLU A 75 10.19 -30.13 -4.13
N ASP A 76 9.93 -30.39 -5.42
CA ASP A 76 10.45 -29.52 -6.50
C ASP A 76 9.47 -28.43 -7.00
N ASP A 77 8.18 -28.45 -6.64
CA ASP A 77 7.16 -27.54 -7.21
C ASP A 77 6.89 -26.27 -6.37
N TYR A 78 7.48 -26.15 -5.16
CA TYR A 78 7.21 -25.02 -4.28
C TYR A 78 8.04 -23.77 -4.60
N ASP A 79 9.21 -23.94 -5.20
CA ASP A 79 10.15 -22.83 -5.45
C ASP A 79 9.63 -21.89 -6.55
N GLU A 80 8.98 -22.42 -7.59
CA GLU A 80 8.51 -21.62 -8.74
C GLU A 80 7.40 -20.61 -8.36
N LEU A 81 6.55 -20.95 -7.39
CA LEU A 81 5.45 -20.07 -6.95
C LEU A 81 5.95 -18.88 -6.13
N VAL A 82 7.01 -19.07 -5.35
CA VAL A 82 7.60 -18.02 -4.50
C VAL A 82 8.34 -17.01 -5.38
N ASP A 83 9.06 -17.49 -6.40
CA ASP A 83 9.79 -16.64 -7.33
C ASP A 83 8.85 -15.72 -8.11
N GLY A 84 7.75 -16.26 -8.65
CA GLY A 84 6.79 -15.46 -9.42
C GLY A 84 6.05 -14.40 -8.60
N LEU A 85 5.79 -14.66 -7.31
CA LEU A 85 5.21 -13.65 -6.43
C LEU A 85 6.22 -12.55 -6.08
N THR A 86 7.46 -12.95 -5.78
CA THR A 86 8.53 -12.02 -5.41
C THR A 86 8.85 -11.06 -6.55
N GLU A 87 9.03 -11.58 -7.77
CA GLU A 87 9.26 -10.77 -8.97
C GLU A 87 8.11 -9.77 -9.20
N LYS A 88 6.87 -10.19 -8.96
CA LYS A 88 5.69 -9.32 -9.10
C LYS A 88 5.65 -8.20 -8.05
N LEU A 89 6.05 -8.49 -6.81
CA LEU A 89 6.14 -7.50 -5.74
C LEU A 89 7.26 -6.50 -6.06
N GLU A 90 8.44 -7.00 -6.39
CA GLU A 90 9.60 -6.18 -6.79
C GLU A 90 9.30 -5.32 -8.02
N ALA A 91 8.48 -5.79 -8.95
CA ALA A 91 8.07 -5.02 -10.12
C ALA A 91 7.16 -3.82 -9.80
N MET A 92 6.42 -3.87 -8.69
CA MET A 92 5.40 -2.88 -8.35
C MET A 92 5.82 -1.96 -7.20
N GLU A 93 6.62 -2.47 -6.27
CA GLU A 93 7.16 -1.71 -5.17
C GLU A 93 8.28 -0.77 -5.62
N GLY A 94 8.46 0.31 -4.86
CA GLY A 94 9.50 1.29 -5.13
C GLY A 94 8.96 2.70 -5.28
N LEU A 95 9.78 3.54 -5.91
CA LEU A 95 9.51 4.96 -6.05
C LEU A 95 8.76 5.23 -7.36
N TRP A 96 7.65 5.97 -7.26
CA TRP A 96 6.80 6.35 -8.38
C TRP A 96 6.58 7.86 -8.37
N PHE A 97 6.26 8.45 -9.52
CA PHE A 97 5.87 9.86 -9.59
C PHE A 97 4.72 10.08 -10.57
N SER A 98 3.95 11.14 -10.36
CA SER A 98 2.96 11.63 -11.31
C SER A 98 3.11 13.12 -11.52
N ASP A 99 3.05 13.55 -12.78
CA ASP A 99 3.11 14.95 -13.19
C ASP A 99 1.72 15.59 -13.35
N ASP A 100 0.66 14.77 -13.45
CA ASP A 100 -0.69 15.19 -13.86
C ASP A 100 -1.80 14.86 -12.85
N PHE A 101 -1.57 13.95 -11.89
CA PHE A 101 -2.60 13.57 -10.92
C PHE A 101 -2.85 14.63 -9.84
N TYR A 102 -1.81 15.31 -9.37
CA TYR A 102 -1.86 16.27 -8.26
C TYR A 102 -2.13 17.72 -8.71
N GLY A 103 -2.51 17.90 -9.98
CA GLY A 103 -2.92 19.19 -10.54
C GLY A 103 -1.83 20.25 -10.45
N LYS A 104 -2.17 21.42 -9.89
CA LYS A 104 -1.28 22.61 -9.89
C LYS A 104 -0.01 22.46 -9.02
N HIS A 105 0.08 21.42 -8.20
CA HIS A 105 1.24 21.17 -7.34
C HIS A 105 2.44 20.63 -8.13
N GLY A 106 2.21 20.17 -9.36
CA GLY A 106 3.24 19.63 -10.24
C GLY A 106 3.58 18.19 -9.88
N ARG A 107 4.83 17.80 -10.12
CA ARG A 107 5.33 16.45 -9.86
C ARG A 107 5.30 16.13 -8.38
N GLU A 108 4.65 15.04 -8.02
CA GLU A 108 4.75 14.44 -6.70
C GLU A 108 5.31 13.04 -6.77
N TRP A 109 6.19 12.74 -5.83
CA TRP A 109 6.81 11.43 -5.66
C TRP A 109 6.09 10.65 -4.56
N VAL A 110 5.92 9.35 -4.78
CA VAL A 110 5.27 8.43 -3.84
C VAL A 110 6.07 7.15 -3.73
N GLN A 111 6.18 6.62 -2.52
CA GLN A 111 6.68 5.28 -2.26
C GLN A 111 5.51 4.31 -2.30
N VAL A 112 5.54 3.36 -3.23
CA VAL A 112 4.55 2.29 -3.34
C VAL A 112 5.08 1.05 -2.62
N SER A 113 4.22 0.44 -1.80
CA SER A 113 4.50 -0.78 -1.04
C SER A 113 3.27 -1.66 -0.96
N THR A 114 3.49 -2.96 -0.73
CA THR A 114 2.43 -3.94 -0.52
C THR A 114 2.08 -4.07 0.95
N ARG A 115 0.79 -4.22 1.25
CA ARG A 115 0.32 -4.56 2.60
C ARG A 115 -0.73 -5.66 2.55
N LEU A 116 -0.71 -6.52 3.57
CA LEU A 116 -1.79 -7.48 3.81
C LEU A 116 -2.82 -6.84 4.73
N VAL A 117 -4.09 -6.82 4.30
CA VAL A 117 -5.18 -6.17 5.04
C VAL A 117 -6.30 -7.18 5.32
N GLY A 118 -6.85 -7.09 6.54
CA GLY A 118 -7.98 -7.90 6.98
C GLY A 118 -7.64 -9.34 7.36
N ALA A 119 -8.64 -10.07 7.83
CA ALA A 119 -8.50 -11.46 8.26
C ALA A 119 -8.20 -12.43 7.11
N SER A 120 -8.55 -12.04 5.88
CA SER A 120 -8.27 -12.80 4.65
C SER A 120 -6.87 -12.58 4.09
N ALA A 121 -6.04 -11.75 4.75
CA ALA A 121 -4.70 -11.37 4.27
C ALA A 121 -4.73 -10.91 2.79
N THR A 122 -5.68 -10.04 2.45
CA THR A 122 -5.78 -9.52 1.08
C THR A 122 -4.61 -8.58 0.83
N SER A 123 -3.84 -8.85 -0.21
CA SER A 123 -2.76 -7.97 -0.65
C SER A 123 -3.30 -6.72 -1.33
N VAL A 124 -2.87 -5.56 -0.86
CA VAL A 124 -3.21 -4.24 -1.41
C VAL A 124 -1.95 -3.42 -1.65
N MET A 125 -2.04 -2.49 -2.60
CA MET A 125 -0.99 -1.49 -2.82
C MET A 125 -1.30 -0.25 -2.00
N VAL A 126 -0.27 0.31 -1.37
CA VAL A 126 -0.35 1.55 -0.59
C VAL A 126 0.75 2.50 -1.05
N ALA A 127 0.36 3.73 -1.38
CA ALA A 127 1.28 4.79 -1.75
C ALA A 127 1.38 5.85 -0.67
N VAL A 128 2.60 6.14 -0.25
CA VAL A 128 2.93 7.19 0.73
C VAL A 128 3.66 8.32 0.02
N LYS A 129 3.28 9.58 0.25
CA LYS A 129 3.96 10.71 -0.37
C LYS A 129 5.39 10.86 0.14
N VAL A 130 6.30 11.11 -0.80
CA VAL A 130 7.70 11.46 -0.51
C VAL A 130 7.89 12.97 -0.50
N THR A 131 7.36 13.70 -1.50
CA THR A 131 7.47 15.16 -1.58
C THR A 131 6.36 15.90 -0.83
N GLY A 132 5.11 15.47 -0.98
CA GLY A 132 3.99 16.04 -0.25
C GLY A 132 3.54 17.41 -0.76
N ASP A 133 2.26 17.73 -0.52
CA ASP A 133 1.69 19.06 -0.74
C ASP A 133 0.93 19.53 0.52
N PRO A 134 0.46 20.79 0.60
CA PRO A 134 -0.24 21.29 1.79
C PRO A 134 -1.48 20.46 2.20
N HIS A 135 -2.17 19.81 1.26
CA HIS A 135 -3.34 19.00 1.54
C HIS A 135 -2.94 17.59 2.01
N VAL A 136 -2.00 16.94 1.32
CA VAL A 136 -1.44 15.65 1.76
C VAL A 136 0.07 15.80 1.94
N PRO A 137 0.57 15.96 3.18
CA PRO A 137 2.00 16.13 3.42
C PRO A 137 2.84 14.89 3.10
N ALA A 138 4.16 15.08 3.05
CA ALA A 138 5.11 13.98 2.96
C ALA A 138 4.96 13.04 4.18
N GLY A 139 5.11 11.74 3.95
CA GLY A 139 4.89 10.70 4.96
C GLY A 139 3.43 10.26 5.13
N CYS A 140 2.47 10.96 4.52
CA CYS A 140 1.06 10.56 4.55
C CYS A 140 0.72 9.60 3.39
N VAL A 141 -0.20 8.67 3.65
CA VAL A 141 -0.77 7.82 2.59
C VAL A 141 -1.58 8.71 1.65
N THR A 142 -1.34 8.61 0.35
CA THR A 142 -2.09 9.39 -0.65
C THR A 142 -3.12 8.56 -1.38
N TRP A 143 -2.88 7.26 -1.57
CA TRP A 143 -3.86 6.35 -2.12
C TRP A 143 -3.54 4.91 -1.73
N GLN A 144 -4.57 4.06 -1.78
CA GLN A 144 -4.47 2.62 -1.57
C GLN A 144 -5.48 1.87 -2.44
N THR A 145 -5.19 0.64 -2.83
CA THR A 145 -6.15 -0.24 -3.54
C THR A 145 -6.91 -1.13 -2.57
N ASP A 146 -8.04 -1.69 -3.01
CA ASP A 146 -8.77 -2.71 -2.24
C ASP A 146 -8.30 -4.14 -2.58
N SER A 147 -7.61 -4.30 -3.70
CA SER A 147 -7.02 -5.55 -4.16
C SER A 147 -5.78 -5.30 -5.04
N TRP A 148 -5.02 -6.35 -5.31
CA TRP A 148 -3.87 -6.29 -6.20
C TRP A 148 -4.30 -6.13 -7.68
N PRO A 149 -3.79 -5.14 -8.42
CA PRO A 149 -4.10 -4.98 -9.83
C PRO A 149 -3.37 -6.02 -10.69
N THR A 150 -4.00 -6.41 -11.81
CA THR A 150 -3.38 -7.28 -12.82
C THR A 150 -2.90 -6.43 -13.99
N GLU A 151 -1.68 -6.69 -14.46
CA GLU A 151 -1.10 -6.00 -15.61
C GLU A 151 -1.97 -6.18 -16.86
N GLY A 152 -2.29 -5.07 -17.53
CA GLY A 152 -3.19 -5.04 -18.69
C GLY A 152 -4.65 -5.41 -18.36
N GLY A 153 -4.97 -5.69 -17.09
CA GLY A 153 -6.26 -6.14 -16.62
C GLY A 153 -7.30 -5.03 -16.46
N PRO A 154 -8.47 -5.36 -15.88
CA PRO A 154 -9.45 -4.36 -15.49
C PRO A 154 -8.93 -3.45 -14.37
N SER A 155 -9.54 -2.28 -14.21
CA SER A 155 -9.27 -1.42 -13.07
C SER A 155 -9.69 -2.09 -11.75
N VAL A 156 -8.94 -1.85 -10.69
CA VAL A 156 -9.30 -2.23 -9.32
C VAL A 156 -9.80 -1.01 -8.55
N SER A 157 -10.67 -1.24 -7.57
CA SER A 157 -11.13 -0.20 -6.66
C SER A 157 -9.96 0.36 -5.84
N ALA A 158 -9.97 1.68 -5.65
CA ALA A 158 -8.97 2.40 -4.89
C ALA A 158 -9.61 3.51 -4.05
N GLN A 159 -8.87 3.95 -3.03
CA GLN A 159 -9.23 5.07 -2.18
C GLN A 159 -8.11 6.10 -2.25
N ILE A 160 -8.48 7.37 -2.43
CA ILE A 160 -7.55 8.49 -2.53
C ILE A 160 -7.75 9.37 -1.30
N GLN A 161 -6.69 9.55 -0.53
CA GLN A 161 -6.71 10.42 0.62
C GLN A 161 -6.63 11.87 0.16
N THR A 162 -7.51 12.71 0.68
CA THR A 162 -7.52 14.15 0.45
C THR A 162 -7.78 14.88 1.75
N ARG A 163 -7.47 16.17 1.77
CA ARG A 163 -7.76 17.07 2.88
C ARG A 163 -8.18 18.41 2.31
N ALA A 164 -9.37 18.88 2.67
CA ALA A 164 -9.91 20.12 2.14
C ALA A 164 -9.23 21.37 2.73
N ASP A 165 -8.93 21.34 4.04
CA ASP A 165 -8.23 22.41 4.76
C ASP A 165 -6.83 21.95 5.20
N PRO A 166 -5.75 22.47 4.60
CA PRO A 166 -4.38 22.21 5.02
C PRO A 166 -4.07 22.49 6.50
N GLN A 167 -4.85 23.36 7.15
CA GLN A 167 -4.66 23.74 8.57
C GLN A 167 -5.36 22.78 9.54
N ASP A 168 -6.24 21.91 9.06
CA ASP A 168 -6.91 20.91 9.87
C ASP A 168 -6.07 19.62 9.90
N PRO A 169 -5.35 19.29 10.99
CA PRO A 169 -4.53 18.07 11.05
C PRO A 169 -5.37 16.80 10.95
N ASP A 170 -6.65 16.84 11.31
CA ASP A 170 -7.55 15.69 11.34
C ASP A 170 -8.53 15.69 10.14
N GLY A 171 -8.45 16.70 9.26
CA GLY A 171 -9.37 16.92 8.14
C GLY A 171 -9.20 15.98 6.94
N PHE A 172 -8.56 14.83 7.14
CA PHE A 172 -8.37 13.83 6.08
C PHE A 172 -9.67 13.08 5.78
N SER A 173 -9.91 12.84 4.50
CA SER A 173 -11.04 12.05 4.01
C SER A 173 -10.60 11.18 2.83
N TRP A 174 -11.36 10.12 2.57
CA TRP A 174 -11.11 9.19 1.48
C TRP A 174 -12.13 9.39 0.38
N LEU A 175 -11.65 9.61 -0.84
CA LEU A 175 -12.46 9.67 -2.05
C LEU A 175 -12.38 8.33 -2.79
N PRO A 176 -13.48 7.87 -3.40
CA PRO A 176 -13.47 6.67 -4.22
C PRO A 176 -12.70 6.94 -5.52
N GLY A 177 -11.98 5.92 -5.97
CA GLY A 177 -11.28 5.94 -7.24
C GLY A 177 -11.03 4.56 -7.79
N GLU A 178 -10.28 4.52 -8.87
CA GLU A 178 -9.90 3.29 -9.55
C GLU A 178 -8.44 3.38 -10.00
N LEU A 179 -7.73 2.26 -9.85
CA LEU A 179 -6.35 2.11 -10.32
C LEU A 179 -6.31 1.05 -11.41
N LYS A 180 -5.63 1.35 -12.51
CA LYS A 180 -5.35 0.40 -13.58
C LYS A 180 -3.84 0.26 -13.78
N LEU A 181 -3.35 -0.98 -13.70
CA LEU A 181 -1.97 -1.31 -14.03
C LEU A 181 -1.84 -1.51 -15.53
N ILE A 182 -1.17 -0.57 -16.20
CA ILE A 182 -0.96 -0.62 -17.66
C ILE A 182 0.17 -1.59 -17.97
N ASN A 183 1.29 -1.42 -17.27
CA ASN A 183 2.46 -2.29 -17.26
C ASN A 183 3.29 -2.03 -16.00
N GLN A 184 4.34 -2.80 -15.76
CA GLN A 184 5.23 -2.67 -14.58
C GLN A 184 5.83 -1.27 -14.37
N LYS A 185 5.81 -0.38 -15.37
CA LYS A 185 6.36 0.97 -15.32
C LYS A 185 5.30 2.07 -15.28
N GLN A 186 4.03 1.71 -15.40
CA GLN A 186 2.95 2.69 -15.56
C GLN A 186 1.63 2.24 -14.94
N ILE A 187 1.07 3.10 -14.09
CA ILE A 187 -0.29 2.98 -13.58
C ILE A 187 -1.11 4.22 -13.95
N ILE A 188 -2.41 4.02 -14.13
CA ILE A 188 -3.39 5.11 -14.25
C ILE A 188 -4.23 5.10 -12.99
N LEU A 189 -4.30 6.25 -12.32
CA LEU A 189 -5.13 6.45 -11.14
C LEU A 189 -6.22 7.47 -11.47
N SER A 190 -7.45 7.15 -11.12
CA SER A 190 -8.60 8.03 -11.26
C SER A 190 -9.27 8.25 -9.91
N CYS A 191 -9.81 9.45 -9.70
CA CYS A 191 -10.47 9.85 -8.45
C CYS A 191 -11.78 10.56 -8.78
N SER A 192 -12.88 10.11 -8.17
CA SER A 192 -14.20 10.72 -8.32
C SER A 192 -14.46 11.73 -7.20
N HIS A 193 -14.74 12.97 -7.57
CA HIS A 193 -15.04 14.07 -6.65
C HIS A 193 -16.55 14.29 -6.47
N GLY A 194 -17.37 13.50 -7.17
CA GLY A 194 -18.82 13.65 -7.21
C GLY A 194 -19.39 13.42 -8.63
N PRO A 195 -20.69 13.63 -8.81
CA PRO A 195 -21.34 13.38 -10.10
C PRO A 195 -20.71 14.21 -11.24
N GLY A 196 -20.08 13.54 -12.19
CA GLY A 196 -19.49 14.16 -13.39
C GLY A 196 -18.15 14.86 -13.18
N LEU A 197 -17.55 14.78 -11.99
CA LEU A 197 -16.22 15.34 -11.70
C LEU A 197 -15.25 14.21 -11.35
N ALA A 198 -14.35 13.91 -12.28
CA ALA A 198 -13.26 12.97 -12.06
C ALA A 198 -11.92 13.62 -12.40
N SER A 199 -10.89 13.30 -11.62
CA SER A 199 -9.50 13.52 -11.99
C SER A 199 -8.92 12.18 -12.46
N THR A 200 -7.98 12.22 -13.38
CA THR A 200 -7.21 11.05 -13.81
C THR A 200 -5.78 11.49 -14.07
N GLY A 201 -4.84 10.68 -13.64
CA GLY A 201 -3.42 10.93 -13.82
C GLY A 201 -2.65 9.64 -13.97
N THR A 202 -1.44 9.79 -14.48
CA THR A 202 -0.53 8.72 -14.82
C THR A 202 0.64 8.74 -13.84
N PHE A 203 0.96 7.60 -13.26
CA PHE A 203 2.19 7.46 -12.50
C PHE A 203 3.19 6.62 -13.28
N HIS A 204 4.45 7.02 -13.18
CA HIS A 204 5.59 6.37 -13.76
C HIS A 204 6.50 5.85 -12.66
N ARG A 205 6.95 4.60 -12.82
CA ARG A 205 7.95 4.03 -11.92
C ARG A 205 9.29 4.71 -12.18
N GLN A 206 10.00 5.04 -11.11
CA GLN A 206 11.39 5.46 -11.22
C GLN A 206 12.24 4.22 -11.46
N GLU A 207 12.98 4.21 -12.56
CA GLU A 207 14.02 3.21 -12.79
C GLU A 207 15.20 3.57 -11.89
N GLU A 208 15.70 2.58 -11.16
CA GLU A 208 17.02 2.70 -10.55
C GLU A 208 17.99 2.64 -11.73
N ASP A 209 18.75 3.72 -11.93
CA ASP A 209 19.78 3.73 -12.96
C ASP A 209 20.81 2.66 -12.54
N ASP A 210 20.72 1.46 -13.13
CA ASP A 210 21.69 0.36 -13.01
C ASP A 210 23.02 0.75 -13.70
N ASP A 211 23.59 1.88 -13.30
CA ASP A 211 24.81 2.47 -13.83
C ASP A 211 26.08 1.76 -13.28
N GLU A 212 26.04 0.43 -13.08
CA GLU A 212 27.19 -0.31 -12.55
C GLU A 212 28.26 -0.68 -13.59
N ASP A 213 28.01 -0.58 -14.91
CA ASP A 213 28.94 -1.12 -15.93
C ASP A 213 29.53 -0.12 -16.94
N SER A 214 29.40 1.19 -16.76
CA SER A 214 29.95 2.18 -17.71
C SER A 214 31.43 2.57 -17.48
N PHE A 215 32.17 1.87 -16.62
CA PHE A 215 33.61 2.08 -16.43
C PHE A 215 34.45 1.11 -17.28
N ALA A 216 34.54 1.39 -18.58
CA ALA A 216 35.55 0.82 -19.48
C ALA A 216 36.60 1.87 -19.87
#